data_AF-A0A6M1YWN6-F1
#
_entry.id   AF-A0A6M1YWN6-F1
#
_cell.length_a   1.000
_cell.length_b   1.000
_cell.length_c   1.000
_cell.angle_alpha   90.00
_cell.angle_beta   90.00
_cell.angle_gamma   90.00
#
_symmetry.space_group_name_H-M   'P 1'
#
loop_
_entity.id
_entity.type
_entity.pdbx_description
1 polymer ?
#
loop_
_entity_poly.entity_id
_entity_poly.type
_entity_poly.pdbx_seq_one_letter_code
_entity_poly.pdbx_strand_id
1 'polypeptide(L)'
;LNSSLIFFSSYFIYHSEKFQEKISPKKFWERKINTLSTELKKDDIRIKSLKLDLEKEISLATYNEEMAEIKAQREDLDANDIYNEMENEHIQKLSRIKDEIDEISKDEEKVKNNLEKALCHINLLK
;
A
#
# COMPACT_ATOMS: atom_id res chain seq x y z
N LEU A 1 14.05 1.22 -28.04
CA LEU A 1 15.19 1.86 -27.33
C LEU A 1 15.09 1.79 -25.79
N ASN A 2 13.89 1.82 -25.19
CA ASN A 2 13.76 1.84 -23.72
C ASN A 2 14.04 0.49 -23.04
N SER A 3 13.68 -0.63 -23.65
CA SER A 3 13.81 -1.95 -23.01
C SER A 3 15.28 -2.33 -22.76
N SER A 4 16.17 -2.10 -23.74
CA SER A 4 17.61 -2.37 -23.60
C SER A 4 18.24 -1.56 -22.47
N LEU A 5 17.87 -0.28 -22.33
CA LEU A 5 18.39 0.59 -21.27
C LEU A 5 17.97 0.08 -19.88
N ILE A 6 16.72 -0.38 -19.74
CA ILE A 6 16.22 -0.99 -18.50
C ILE A 6 17.03 -2.24 -18.17
N PHE A 7 17.20 -3.17 -19.12
CA PHE A 7 17.99 -4.39 -18.90
C PHE A 7 19.44 -4.09 -18.47
N PHE A 8 20.12 -3.18 -19.17
CA PHE A 8 21.50 -2.82 -18.81
C PHE A 8 21.58 -2.15 -17.43
N SER A 9 20.63 -1.29 -17.08
CA SER A 9 20.59 -0.65 -15.76
C SER A 9 20.35 -1.65 -14.63
N SER A 10 19.38 -2.56 -14.78
CA SER A 10 19.12 -3.62 -13.79
C SER A 10 20.33 -4.54 -13.61
N TYR A 11 20.98 -4.91 -14.72
CA TYR A 11 22.21 -5.71 -14.68
C TYR A 11 23.33 -5.00 -13.91
N PHE A 12 23.57 -3.72 -14.21
CA PHE A 12 24.62 -2.95 -13.54
C PHE A 12 24.34 -2.78 -12.04
N ILE A 13 23.09 -2.46 -11.67
CA ILE A 13 22.66 -2.33 -10.28
C ILE A 13 22.92 -3.64 -9.53
N TYR A 14 22.46 -4.76 -10.08
CA TYR A 14 22.64 -6.09 -9.47
C TYR A 14 24.11 -6.42 -9.21
N HIS A 15 24.96 -6.22 -10.21
CA HIS A 15 26.39 -6.51 -10.08
C HIS A 15 27.07 -5.56 -9.09
N SER A 16 26.66 -4.29 -9.04
CA SER A 16 27.20 -3.32 -8.08
C SER A 16 26.84 -3.68 -6.64
N GLU A 17 25.60 -4.12 -6.38
CA GLU A 17 25.17 -4.56 -5.05
C GLU A 17 25.96 -5.78 -4.60
N LYS A 18 26.11 -6.80 -5.47
CA LYS A 18 26.92 -7.99 -5.17
C LYS A 18 28.39 -7.66 -4.90
N PHE A 19 28.95 -6.67 -5.59
CA PHE A 19 30.32 -6.24 -5.35
C PHE A 19 30.47 -5.56 -3.99
N GLN A 20 29.54 -4.68 -3.63
CA GLN A 20 29.53 -4.02 -2.31
C GLN A 20 29.34 -5.02 -1.17
N GLU A 21 28.46 -6.01 -1.35
CA GLU A 21 28.24 -7.10 -0.40
C GLU A 21 29.55 -7.86 -0.11
N LYS A 22 30.37 -8.13 -1.14
CA LYS A 22 31.64 -8.84 -0.97
C LYS A 22 32.72 -8.01 -0.28
N ILE A 23 32.82 -6.71 -0.60
CA ILE A 23 33.92 -5.86 -0.12
C ILE A 23 33.63 -5.29 1.27
N SER A 24 32.39 -4.97 1.56
CA SER A 24 31.99 -4.39 2.85
C SER A 24 30.65 -4.98 3.31
N PRO A 25 30.63 -6.30 3.63
CA PRO A 25 29.39 -7.02 3.92
C PRO A 25 28.61 -6.39 5.07
N LYS A 26 29.28 -6.02 6.17
CA LYS A 26 28.64 -5.38 7.32
C LYS A 26 27.93 -4.08 6.94
N LYS A 27 28.64 -3.17 6.25
CA LYS A 27 28.10 -1.87 5.83
C LYS A 27 26.98 -2.02 4.80
N PHE A 28 27.09 -3.00 3.91
CA PHE A 28 26.06 -3.33 2.93
C PHE A 28 24.76 -3.76 3.62
N TRP A 29 24.83 -4.74 4.52
CA TRP A 29 23.65 -5.25 5.21
C TRP A 29 23.04 -4.22 6.18
N GLU A 30 23.85 -3.39 6.84
CA GLU A 30 23.35 -2.28 7.69
C GLU A 30 22.55 -1.27 6.86
N ARG A 31 23.05 -0.90 5.68
CA ARG A 31 22.32 -0.03 4.74
C ARG A 31 21.04 -0.69 4.24
N LYS A 32 21.08 -1.99 3.94
CA LYS A 32 19.91 -2.74 3.47
C LYS A 32 18.81 -2.77 4.53
N ILE A 33 19.16 -3.04 5.79
CA ILE A 33 18.24 -2.98 6.94
C ILE A 33 17.62 -1.61 7.10
N ASN A 34 18.43 -0.54 7.04
CA ASN A 34 17.91 0.82 7.16
C ASN A 34 16.92 1.17 6.03
N THR A 35 17.20 0.71 4.81
CA THR A 35 16.33 0.91 3.66
C THR A 35 15.00 0.17 3.84
N LEU A 36 15.06 -1.13 4.14
CA LEU A 36 13.88 -1.97 4.36
C LEU A 36 13.05 -1.51 5.57
N SER A 37 13.68 -1.07 6.66
CA SER A 37 12.99 -0.50 7.82
C SER A 37 12.28 0.81 7.48
N THR A 38 12.89 1.63 6.62
CA THR A 38 12.26 2.89 6.16
C THR A 38 11.08 2.60 5.23
N GLU A 39 11.19 1.59 4.37
CA GLU A 39 10.11 1.11 3.50
C GLU A 39 8.90 0.64 4.33
N LEU A 40 9.12 -0.24 5.31
CA LEU A 40 8.05 -0.67 6.24
C LEU A 40 7.36 0.49 6.95
N LYS A 41 8.11 1.50 7.39
CA LYS A 41 7.52 2.68 8.03
C LYS A 41 6.65 3.49 7.07
N LYS A 42 7.05 3.59 5.80
CA LYS A 42 6.26 4.28 4.78
C LYS A 42 4.98 3.49 4.47
N ASP A 43 5.08 2.18 4.36
CA ASP A 43 3.93 1.31 4.11
C ASP A 43 2.92 1.37 5.27
N ASP A 44 3.39 1.33 6.52
CA ASP A 44 2.54 1.49 7.71
C ASP A 44 1.81 2.85 7.73
N ILE A 45 2.50 3.95 7.40
CA ILE A 45 1.88 5.27 7.28
C ILE A 45 0.82 5.27 6.17
N ARG A 46 1.13 4.67 5.02
CA ARG A 46 0.21 4.62 3.87
C ARG A 46 -1.03 3.79 4.18
N ILE A 47 -0.87 2.61 4.78
CA ILE A 47 -2.00 1.78 5.24
C ILE A 47 -2.88 2.54 6.22
N LYS A 48 -2.29 3.25 7.18
CA LYS A 48 -3.06 4.09 8.13
C LYS A 48 -3.84 5.19 7.41
N SER A 49 -3.23 5.86 6.44
CA SER A 49 -3.92 6.86 5.61
C SER A 49 -5.11 6.25 4.87
N LEU A 50 -4.90 5.12 4.19
CA LEU A 50 -5.96 4.44 3.43
C LEU A 50 -7.08 3.94 4.32
N LYS A 51 -6.77 3.45 5.53
CA LYS A 51 -7.79 3.08 6.53
C LYS A 51 -8.64 4.26 6.96
N LEU A 52 -8.03 5.42 7.19
CA LEU A 52 -8.77 6.65 7.49
C LEU A 52 -9.66 7.08 6.32
N ASP A 53 -9.18 6.96 5.09
CA ASP A 53 -9.98 7.28 3.91
C ASP A 53 -11.12 6.27 3.71
N LEU A 54 -10.91 5.00 4.04
CA LEU A 54 -11.95 3.97 4.07
C LEU A 54 -13.04 4.31 5.10
N GLU A 55 -12.66 4.67 6.33
CA GLU A 55 -13.61 5.05 7.40
C GLU A 55 -14.44 6.28 7.02
N LYS A 56 -13.81 7.29 6.41
CA LYS A 56 -14.51 8.48 5.90
C LYS A 56 -15.52 8.11 4.84
N GLU A 57 -15.13 7.26 3.89
CA GLU A 57 -16.00 6.87 2.77
C GLU A 57 -17.19 6.04 3.25
N ILE A 58 -16.97 5.13 4.21
CA ILE A 58 -18.07 4.37 4.86
C ILE A 58 -19.02 5.35 5.56
N SER A 59 -18.50 6.30 6.32
CA SER A 59 -19.32 7.28 7.04
C SER A 59 -20.13 8.17 6.08
N LEU A 60 -19.54 8.53 4.93
CA LEU A 60 -20.20 9.29 3.89
C LEU A 60 -21.34 8.49 3.24
N ALA A 61 -21.11 7.20 2.97
CA ALA A 61 -22.13 6.31 2.44
C ALA A 61 -23.33 6.20 3.39
N THR A 62 -23.09 5.98 4.69
CA THR A 62 -24.15 5.95 5.71
C THR A 62 -24.92 7.27 5.80
N TYR A 63 -24.21 8.40 5.75
CA TYR A 63 -24.86 9.71 5.74
C TYR A 63 -25.77 9.92 4.50
N ASN A 64 -25.31 9.47 3.33
CA ASN A 64 -26.09 9.56 2.10
C ASN A 64 -27.32 8.65 2.13
N GLU A 65 -27.21 7.46 2.73
CA GLU A 65 -28.33 6.55 2.97
C GLU A 65 -29.39 7.23 3.85
N GLU A 66 -28.99 7.80 4.99
CA GLU A 66 -29.90 8.54 5.89
C GLU A 66 -30.57 9.73 5.17
N MET A 67 -29.83 10.46 4.33
CA MET A 67 -30.42 11.58 3.58
C MET A 67 -31.37 11.12 2.47
N ALA A 68 -31.10 9.98 1.83
CA ALA A 68 -32.00 9.39 0.86
C ALA A 68 -33.32 8.97 1.53
N GLU A 69 -33.27 8.36 2.71
CA GLU A 69 -34.46 8.02 3.49
C GLU A 69 -35.28 9.26 3.87
N ILE A 70 -34.63 10.31 4.36
CA ILE A 70 -35.31 11.57 4.71
C ILE A 70 -35.99 12.19 3.48
N LYS A 71 -35.31 12.18 2.32
CA LYS A 71 -35.86 12.74 1.08
C LYS A 71 -37.04 11.90 0.57
N ALA A 72 -36.90 10.57 0.58
CA ALA A 72 -37.96 9.64 0.22
C ALA A 72 -39.24 9.85 1.03
N GLN A 73 -39.11 9.99 2.37
CA GLN A 73 -40.25 10.27 3.25
C GLN A 73 -40.92 11.62 2.97
N ARG A 74 -40.16 12.64 2.55
CA ARG A 74 -40.70 13.97 2.24
C ARG A 74 -41.41 14.03 0.90
N GLU A 75 -40.88 13.29 -0.09
CA GLU A 75 -41.32 13.36 -1.48
C GLU A 75 -42.24 12.19 -1.88
N ASP A 76 -42.52 11.25 -0.96
CA ASP A 76 -43.28 10.01 -1.20
C ASP A 76 -42.67 9.17 -2.35
N LEU A 77 -41.33 9.09 -2.33
CA LEU A 77 -40.52 8.37 -3.31
C LEU A 77 -39.86 7.12 -2.69
N ASP A 78 -39.33 6.23 -3.51
CA ASP A 78 -38.51 5.12 -3.05
C ASP A 78 -37.10 5.61 -2.66
N ALA A 79 -36.69 5.33 -1.42
CA ALA A 79 -35.36 5.67 -0.91
C ALA A 79 -34.25 4.95 -1.67
N ASN A 80 -34.50 3.72 -2.14
CA ASN A 80 -33.49 2.94 -2.87
C ASN A 80 -33.17 3.56 -4.22
N ASP A 81 -34.15 4.13 -4.92
CA ASP A 81 -33.90 4.76 -6.22
C ASP A 81 -33.04 6.04 -6.07
N ILE A 82 -33.29 6.82 -5.02
CA ILE A 82 -32.50 8.01 -4.67
C ILE A 82 -31.08 7.62 -4.23
N TYR A 83 -30.96 6.58 -3.40
CA TYR A 83 -29.68 6.10 -2.91
C TYR A 83 -28.83 5.47 -4.03
N ASN A 84 -29.42 4.65 -4.91
CA ASN A 84 -28.74 4.04 -6.05
C ASN A 84 -28.15 5.08 -7.03
N GLU A 85 -28.81 6.24 -7.19
CA GLU A 85 -28.29 7.34 -8.00
C GLU A 85 -27.02 7.98 -7.38
N MET A 86 -26.90 7.91 -6.04
CA MET A 86 -25.76 8.43 -5.27
C MET A 86 -24.66 7.38 -5.01
N GLU A 87 -24.95 6.08 -5.12
CA GLU A 87 -24.11 4.98 -4.59
C GLU A 87 -22.95 4.54 -5.51
N ASN A 88 -23.10 4.68 -6.84
CA ASN A 88 -22.19 4.06 -7.81
C ASN A 88 -20.72 4.53 -7.70
N GLU A 89 -20.47 5.76 -7.26
CA GLU A 89 -19.11 6.28 -7.09
C GLU A 89 -18.45 5.82 -5.78
N HIS A 90 -19.24 5.63 -4.71
CA HIS A 90 -18.76 5.22 -3.40
C HIS A 90 -18.31 3.77 -3.37
N ILE A 91 -19.09 2.85 -3.96
CA ILE A 91 -18.74 1.42 -4.03
C ILE A 91 -17.40 1.23 -4.77
N GLN A 92 -17.21 1.93 -5.89
CA GLN A 92 -15.98 1.83 -6.65
C GLN A 92 -14.78 2.36 -5.86
N LYS A 93 -14.94 3.46 -5.14
CA LYS A 93 -13.88 4.05 -4.32
C LYS A 93 -13.53 3.16 -3.13
N LEU A 94 -14.53 2.58 -2.46
CA LEU A 94 -14.32 1.59 -1.39
C LEU A 94 -13.57 0.36 -1.88
N SER A 95 -13.94 -0.18 -3.05
CA SER A 95 -13.23 -1.31 -3.66
C SER A 95 -11.76 -0.97 -3.92
N ARG A 96 -11.50 0.18 -4.56
CA ARG A 96 -10.12 0.61 -4.87
C ARG A 96 -9.26 0.78 -3.62
N ILE A 97 -9.79 1.39 -2.56
CA ILE A 97 -9.05 1.58 -1.30
C ILE A 97 -8.74 0.21 -0.65
N LYS A 98 -9.68 -0.74 -0.68
CA LYS A 98 -9.46 -2.09 -0.18
C LYS A 98 -8.39 -2.83 -0.98
N ASP A 99 -8.48 -2.79 -2.30
CA ASP A 99 -7.50 -3.41 -3.20
C ASP A 99 -6.09 -2.83 -2.95
N GLU A 100 -5.97 -1.51 -2.78
CA GLU A 100 -4.69 -0.86 -2.48
C GLU A 100 -4.13 -1.25 -1.11
N ILE A 101 -4.98 -1.38 -0.08
CA ILE A 101 -4.57 -1.87 1.25
C ILE A 101 -4.05 -3.31 1.15
N ASP A 102 -4.72 -4.17 0.39
CA ASP A 102 -4.35 -5.58 0.23
C ASP A 102 -3.03 -5.73 -0.55
N GLU A 103 -2.81 -4.89 -1.58
CA GLU A 103 -1.53 -4.85 -2.31
C GLU A 103 -0.38 -4.42 -1.41
N ILE A 104 -0.52 -3.32 -0.67
CA ILE A 104 0.53 -2.84 0.24
C ILE A 104 0.79 -3.86 1.35
N SER A 105 -0.23 -4.55 1.85
CA SER A 105 -0.07 -5.57 2.89
C SER A 105 0.75 -6.77 2.41
N LYS A 106 0.57 -7.19 1.15
CA LYS A 106 1.39 -8.25 0.52
C LYS A 106 2.85 -7.80 0.35
N ASP A 107 3.05 -6.55 -0.06
CA ASP A 107 4.39 -5.97 -0.18
C ASP A 107 5.08 -5.86 1.19
N GLU A 108 4.35 -5.44 2.24
CA GLU A 108 4.87 -5.35 3.60
C GLU A 108 5.38 -6.71 4.10
N GLU A 109 4.66 -7.80 3.85
CA GLU A 109 5.08 -9.15 4.21
C GLU A 109 6.38 -9.55 3.51
N LYS A 110 6.53 -9.20 2.23
CA LYS A 110 7.75 -9.44 1.46
C LYS A 110 8.93 -8.63 2.00
N VAL A 111 8.71 -7.36 2.35
CA VAL A 111 9.73 -6.48 2.93
C VAL A 111 10.14 -6.98 4.32
N LYS A 112 9.20 -7.42 5.17
CA LYS A 112 9.47 -8.06 6.47
C LYS A 112 10.37 -9.30 6.31
N ASN A 113 10.00 -10.21 5.40
CA ASN A 113 10.81 -11.40 5.10
C ASN A 113 12.24 -11.05 4.65
N ASN A 114 12.40 -9.99 3.84
CA ASN A 114 13.72 -9.52 3.41
C ASN A 114 14.53 -8.88 4.55
N LEU A 115 13.85 -8.17 5.46
CA LEU A 115 14.46 -7.56 6.63
C LEU A 115 14.99 -8.62 7.60
N GLU A 116 14.20 -9.67 7.86
CA GLU A 116 14.63 -10.80 8.69
C GLU A 116 15.87 -11.50 8.12
N LYS A 117 15.91 -11.73 6.81
CA LYS A 117 17.10 -12.27 6.14
C LYS A 117 18.31 -11.35 6.30
N ALA A 118 18.14 -10.04 6.10
CA ALA A 118 19.22 -9.07 6.25
C ALA A 118 19.76 -9.01 7.69
N LEU A 119 18.87 -9.09 8.69
CA LEU A 119 19.23 -9.17 10.11
C LEU A 119 20.01 -10.46 10.43
N CYS A 120 19.60 -11.60 9.86
CA CYS A 120 20.32 -12.87 9.99
C CYS A 120 21.75 -12.74 9.47
N HIS A 121 21.94 -12.15 8.28
CA HIS A 121 23.27 -11.92 7.70
C HIS A 121 24.16 -11.04 8.58
N ILE A 122 23.64 -9.96 9.18
CA ILE A 122 24.42 -9.15 10.12
C ILE A 122 24.84 -9.96 11.35
N ASN A 123 23.93 -10.75 11.92
CA ASN A 123 24.24 -11.52 13.12
C ASN A 123 25.30 -12.60 12.87
N LEU A 124 25.39 -13.13 11.65
CA LEU A 124 26.46 -14.05 11.23
C LEU A 124 27.82 -13.35 11.03
N LEU A 125 27.84 -12.02 10.90
CA LEU A 125 29.04 -11.21 10.72
C LEU A 125 29.55 -10.58 12.03
N LYS A 126 28.86 -10.81 13.16
CA LYS A 126 29.27 -10.40 14.50
C LYS A 126 30.13 -11.48 15.16
#